data_AF-A0A7K9BL16-F1
#
_entry.id   AF-A0A7K9BL16-F1
#
_cell.length_a   1.000
_cell.length_b   1.000
_cell.length_c   1.000
_cell.angle_alpha   90.00
_cell.angle_beta   90.00
_cell.angle_gamma   90.00
#
_symmetry.space_group_name_H-M   'P 1'
#
loop_
_entity.id
_entity.type
_entity.pdbx_description
1 polymer ?
#
loop_
_entity_poly.entity_id
_entity_poly.type
_entity_poly.pdbx_seq_one_letter_code
_entity_poly.pdbx_strand_id
1 'polypeptide(L)'
;ARLRSRRELAPGLYEQGVYDASGSYCQRGDVCCRGRDDACTVPYHDTLCYCDLFCNRTVSDCCPDFWEYCLGIPAPFPKASAGAGARGEVFGRSQSPACPSLLGQQPAALPARCLPGWSRRGERTGSRRWRAANYSQFWGMTLEDGIRHRLGTFRPSPTVMNMNELQMNMDSNEVLPRHFDAAAKWPGMIHEPLDQGNCAGSWAFSTAAVASDRISIHSMGHMTPALSPQNLLSCDTRNQQGCSGGRLDGAWWVVTDECYPFTSQERQPPAQPCMMHSRSTGRGKRQATARCPNPQTHANDIYQSTPAYRLSSSEKEIMKELLENGPVQAILEVHEDFFMYKSGVYRHTPVAEGKGPKHQRHGTHSVKITG
;
A
#
# COMPACT_ATOMS: atom_id res chain seq x y z
N ALA A 1 2.20 -5.63 36.26
CA ALA A 1 2.45 -6.86 35.49
C ALA A 1 2.42 -6.53 34.00
N ARG A 2 3.48 -6.84 33.25
CA ARG A 2 3.54 -6.73 31.77
C ARG A 2 2.78 -7.92 31.16
N LEU A 3 2.07 -7.73 30.05
CA LEU A 3 1.79 -8.72 28.98
C LEU A 3 1.18 -7.96 27.77
N ARG A 4 2.02 -7.53 26.82
CA ARG A 4 2.27 -8.11 25.47
C ARG A 4 1.07 -8.00 24.50
N SER A 5 1.25 -7.09 23.53
CA SER A 5 0.38 -6.74 22.40
C SER A 5 0.21 -7.88 21.39
N ARG A 6 -1.03 -8.09 20.90
CA ARG A 6 -1.34 -8.90 19.72
C ARG A 6 -0.90 -8.11 18.47
N ARG A 7 0.15 -8.59 17.81
CA ARG A 7 0.51 -8.17 16.45
C ARG A 7 -0.45 -8.89 15.51
N GLU A 8 -1.31 -8.15 14.83
CA GLU A 8 -2.04 -8.69 13.68
C GLU A 8 -1.03 -8.93 12.55
N LEU A 9 -0.98 -10.17 12.07
CA LEU A 9 -0.18 -10.55 10.91
C LEU A 9 -0.91 -10.04 9.66
N ALA A 10 -0.15 -9.46 8.73
CA ALA A 10 -0.67 -8.97 7.46
C ALA A 10 -1.29 -10.13 6.64
N PRO A 11 -2.40 -9.88 5.91
CA PRO A 11 -2.97 -10.87 5.01
C PRO A 11 -2.00 -11.05 3.84
N GLY A 12 -1.42 -12.24 3.67
CA GLY A 12 -0.53 -12.44 2.52
C GLY A 12 0.30 -13.72 2.44
N LEU A 13 0.31 -14.59 3.43
CA LEU A 13 1.12 -15.81 3.35
C LEU A 13 0.59 -16.87 2.36
N TYR A 14 -0.69 -16.80 1.95
CA TYR A 14 -1.38 -17.88 1.22
C TYR A 14 -1.51 -17.58 -0.28
N GLU A 15 -1.52 -16.30 -0.69
CA GLU A 15 -1.59 -15.93 -2.10
C GLU A 15 -0.22 -16.00 -2.81
N GLN A 16 0.88 -16.12 -2.05
CA GLN A 16 2.25 -16.03 -2.58
C GLN A 16 2.97 -17.37 -2.72
N GLY A 17 2.26 -18.50 -2.62
CA GLY A 17 2.81 -19.80 -2.99
C GLY A 17 4.04 -20.24 -2.18
N VAL A 18 4.21 -19.74 -0.95
CA VAL A 18 5.13 -20.35 0.02
C VAL A 18 4.41 -21.55 0.62
N TYR A 19 4.32 -22.63 -0.16
CA TYR A 19 3.99 -23.97 0.36
C TYR A 19 5.26 -24.62 0.89
N ASP A 20 5.89 -24.00 1.88
CA ASP A 20 7.02 -24.61 2.57
C ASP A 20 6.63 -24.90 4.01
N ALA A 21 5.78 -25.91 4.15
CA ALA A 21 6.03 -27.00 5.10
C ALA A 21 4.91 -28.03 4.94
N SER A 22 5.19 -29.13 4.25
CA SER A 22 4.52 -30.38 4.52
C SER A 22 4.75 -30.73 6.00
N GLY A 23 3.73 -30.54 6.83
CA GLY A 23 3.83 -30.77 8.27
C GLY A 23 2.47 -31.00 8.91
N SER A 24 2.44 -31.89 9.91
CA SER A 24 1.26 -32.26 10.69
C SER A 24 1.10 -31.33 11.90
N TYR A 25 0.59 -30.12 11.73
CA TYR A 25 0.50 -29.11 12.81
C TYR A 25 -0.71 -29.33 13.71
N CYS A 26 -1.93 -29.25 13.16
CA CYS A 26 -3.15 -29.54 13.91
C CYS A 26 -3.15 -30.97 14.44
N GLN A 27 -2.58 -31.90 13.66
CA GLN A 27 -2.41 -33.29 14.08
C GLN A 27 -1.41 -33.47 15.24
N ARG A 28 -0.31 -32.71 15.29
CA ARG A 28 0.65 -32.80 16.42
C ARG A 28 0.11 -32.15 17.69
N GLY A 29 -0.72 -31.12 17.54
CA GLY A 29 -1.35 -30.44 18.67
C GLY A 29 -2.61 -31.13 19.20
N ASP A 30 -3.17 -32.11 18.46
CA ASP A 30 -4.47 -32.74 18.71
C ASP A 30 -5.58 -31.71 18.98
N VAL A 31 -5.60 -30.64 18.18
CA VAL A 31 -6.49 -29.48 18.36
C VAL A 31 -7.30 -29.24 17.09
N CYS A 32 -8.61 -29.46 17.18
CA CYS A 32 -9.59 -29.07 16.16
C CYS A 32 -10.83 -28.47 16.85
N CYS A 33 -11.03 -27.17 16.76
CA CYS A 33 -12.08 -26.47 17.50
C CYS A 33 -13.32 -26.22 16.64
N ARG A 34 -14.52 -26.51 17.19
CA ARG A 34 -15.82 -26.42 16.49
C ARG A 34 -16.36 -24.98 16.32
N GLY A 35 -15.57 -23.96 16.60
CA GLY A 35 -15.95 -22.54 16.48
C GLY A 35 -14.70 -21.66 16.45
N ARG A 36 -14.85 -20.34 16.27
CA ARG A 36 -13.71 -19.40 16.35
C ARG A 36 -13.18 -19.38 17.78
N ASP A 37 -11.94 -19.78 17.95
CA ASP A 37 -11.29 -19.84 19.26
C ASP A 37 -9.85 -19.34 19.14
N ASP A 38 -9.60 -18.15 19.71
CA ASP A 38 -8.29 -17.49 19.67
C ASP A 38 -7.20 -18.28 20.43
N ALA A 39 -7.58 -19.24 21.28
CA ALA A 39 -6.65 -20.14 21.96
C ALA A 39 -6.33 -21.39 21.11
N CYS A 40 -7.09 -21.66 20.04
CA CYS A 40 -6.95 -22.84 19.19
C CYS A 40 -5.85 -22.65 18.14
N THR A 41 -4.62 -22.50 18.63
CA THR A 41 -3.43 -22.19 17.83
C THR A 41 -2.30 -23.16 18.07
N VAL A 42 -1.46 -23.36 17.06
CA VAL A 42 -0.22 -24.13 17.15
C VAL A 42 0.98 -23.35 16.61
N PRO A 43 2.20 -23.60 17.12
CA PRO A 43 3.40 -22.93 16.62
C PRO A 43 3.69 -23.28 15.15
N TYR A 44 3.92 -22.25 14.33
CA TYR A 44 4.31 -22.35 12.93
C TYR A 44 5.45 -21.36 12.63
N HIS A 45 6.68 -21.89 12.52
CA HIS A 45 7.91 -21.11 12.46
C HIS A 45 7.99 -20.08 13.60
N ASP A 46 8.13 -18.78 13.27
CA ASP A 46 8.20 -17.67 14.23
C ASP A 46 6.81 -17.09 14.56
N THR A 47 5.73 -17.76 14.16
CA THR A 47 4.33 -17.32 14.30
C THR A 47 3.41 -18.42 14.85
N LEU A 48 2.13 -18.12 15.01
CA LEU A 48 1.07 -19.07 15.36
C LEU A 48 0.13 -19.25 14.17
N CYS A 49 -0.33 -20.48 13.92
CA CYS A 49 -1.43 -20.75 12.98
C CYS A 49 -2.64 -21.33 13.72
N TYR A 50 -3.84 -21.19 13.15
CA TYR A 50 -5.10 -21.61 13.77
C TYR A 50 -5.61 -22.96 13.21
N CYS A 51 -6.23 -23.76 14.08
CA CYS A 51 -6.84 -25.06 13.76
C CYS A 51 -8.36 -25.08 14.04
N ASP A 52 -9.04 -23.97 13.83
CA ASP A 52 -10.45 -23.80 14.16
C ASP A 52 -11.36 -23.70 12.92
N LEU A 53 -12.68 -23.87 13.08
CA LEU A 53 -13.63 -23.86 11.96
C LEU A 53 -13.69 -22.54 11.17
N PHE A 54 -13.10 -21.45 11.66
CA PHE A 54 -13.00 -20.20 10.89
C PHE A 54 -12.12 -20.40 9.65
N CYS A 55 -11.19 -21.35 9.70
CA CYS A 55 -10.35 -21.73 8.57
C CYS A 55 -11.12 -22.26 7.37
N ASN A 56 -12.34 -22.75 7.54
CA ASN A 56 -13.19 -23.18 6.43
C ASN A 56 -13.56 -22.03 5.45
N ARG A 57 -13.28 -20.76 5.79
CA ARG A 57 -13.54 -19.58 4.94
C ARG A 57 -12.33 -19.12 4.12
N THR A 58 -11.33 -19.98 3.91
CA THR A 58 -10.09 -19.66 3.15
C THR A 58 -9.35 -18.43 3.67
N VAL A 59 -9.21 -18.34 5.00
CA VAL A 59 -8.54 -17.24 5.70
C VAL A 59 -7.03 -17.49 5.77
N SER A 60 -6.26 -16.42 5.73
CA SER A 60 -4.80 -16.41 5.62
C SER A 60 -4.02 -16.71 6.91
N ASP A 61 -4.60 -17.31 7.95
CA ASP A 61 -3.89 -17.60 9.22
C ASP A 61 -3.99 -19.10 9.61
N CYS A 62 -4.45 -19.94 8.69
CA CYS A 62 -4.85 -21.32 8.95
C CYS A 62 -3.73 -22.33 8.77
N CYS A 63 -3.60 -23.26 9.72
CA CYS A 63 -2.55 -24.27 9.62
C CYS A 63 -2.66 -25.11 8.33
N PRO A 64 -1.53 -25.46 7.68
CA PRO A 64 -1.52 -26.14 6.39
C PRO A 64 -2.26 -27.49 6.36
N ASP A 65 -2.37 -28.21 7.48
CA ASP A 65 -3.03 -29.51 7.59
C ASP A 65 -4.48 -29.45 8.09
N PHE A 66 -5.04 -28.26 8.32
CA PHE A 66 -6.39 -28.08 8.89
C PHE A 66 -7.48 -28.78 8.07
N TRP A 67 -7.53 -28.59 6.75
CA TRP A 67 -8.58 -29.15 5.90
C TRP A 67 -8.57 -30.68 5.89
N GLU A 68 -7.40 -31.28 5.78
CA GLU A 68 -7.28 -32.73 5.71
C GLU A 68 -7.45 -33.39 7.08
N TYR A 69 -6.92 -32.79 8.15
CA TYR A 69 -6.97 -33.38 9.49
C TYR A 69 -8.25 -33.05 10.25
N CYS A 70 -8.65 -31.77 10.31
CA CYS A 70 -9.83 -31.34 11.08
C CYS A 70 -11.14 -31.49 10.30
N LEU A 71 -11.13 -31.39 8.97
CA LEU A 71 -12.34 -31.50 8.14
C LEU A 71 -12.39 -32.79 7.29
N GLY A 72 -11.28 -33.51 7.14
CA GLY A 72 -11.23 -34.73 6.32
C GLY A 72 -11.43 -34.48 4.82
N ILE A 73 -11.26 -33.24 4.35
CA ILE A 73 -11.46 -32.84 2.96
C ILE A 73 -10.14 -32.35 2.35
N PRO A 74 -9.95 -32.49 1.02
CA PRO A 74 -8.78 -31.93 0.36
C PRO A 74 -8.76 -30.41 0.55
N ALA A 75 -7.58 -29.84 0.79
CA ALA A 75 -7.42 -28.40 0.90
C ALA A 75 -7.86 -27.71 -0.41
N PRO A 76 -8.48 -26.52 -0.33
CA PRO A 76 -8.92 -25.77 -1.50
C PRO A 76 -7.76 -25.27 -2.38
N PHE A 77 -6.52 -25.43 -1.90
CA PHE A 77 -5.31 -25.07 -2.61
C PHE A 77 -4.41 -26.30 -2.83
N PRO A 78 -3.89 -26.51 -4.05
CA PRO A 78 -3.12 -27.71 -4.38
C PRO A 78 -1.78 -27.75 -3.64
N LYS A 79 -1.47 -28.88 -3.00
CA LYS A 79 -0.14 -29.17 -2.45
C LYS A 79 0.87 -29.25 -3.59
N ALA A 80 1.91 -28.42 -3.57
CA ALA A 80 3.03 -28.56 -4.49
C ALA A 80 3.77 -29.88 -4.18
N SER A 81 3.58 -30.91 -5.01
CA SER A 81 4.36 -32.14 -4.94
C SER A 81 5.71 -31.94 -5.65
N ALA A 82 6.79 -32.07 -4.89
CA ALA A 82 8.13 -32.23 -5.42
C ALA A 82 8.32 -33.66 -5.94
N GLY A 83 8.75 -33.84 -7.18
CA GLY A 83 9.33 -35.12 -7.64
C GLY A 83 9.15 -35.48 -9.12
N ALA A 84 10.20 -35.20 -9.91
CA ALA A 84 10.71 -35.96 -11.05
C ALA A 84 9.77 -36.63 -12.08
N GLY A 85 9.81 -36.10 -13.30
CA GLY A 85 9.98 -36.90 -14.53
C GLY A 85 8.71 -37.38 -15.26
N ALA A 86 8.26 -36.63 -16.27
CA ALA A 86 7.70 -37.21 -17.49
C ALA A 86 7.66 -36.19 -18.63
N ARG A 87 7.91 -36.70 -19.83
CA ARG A 87 8.07 -36.05 -21.12
C ARG A 87 6.89 -35.19 -21.54
N GLY A 88 7.22 -34.04 -22.13
CA GLY A 88 6.69 -33.56 -23.41
C GLY A 88 5.20 -33.22 -23.47
N GLU A 89 4.89 -31.92 -23.52
CA GLU A 89 3.92 -31.41 -24.49
C GLU A 89 4.18 -29.92 -24.76
N VAL A 90 4.27 -29.61 -26.05
CA VAL A 90 4.51 -28.27 -26.58
C VAL A 90 3.17 -27.54 -26.62
N PHE A 91 3.05 -26.43 -25.88
CA PHE A 91 2.01 -25.44 -26.15
C PHE A 91 2.58 -24.02 -26.12
N GLY A 92 2.47 -23.36 -27.27
CA GLY A 92 2.18 -21.93 -27.40
C GLY A 92 3.21 -20.93 -26.89
N ARG A 93 4.04 -20.40 -27.79
CA ARG A 93 4.70 -19.09 -27.61
C ARG A 93 3.66 -18.01 -27.25
N SER A 94 3.80 -17.38 -26.09
CA SER A 94 3.99 -15.92 -26.00
C SER A 94 4.45 -15.49 -24.61
N GLN A 95 5.59 -14.80 -24.58
CA GLN A 95 6.21 -14.08 -23.46
C GLN A 95 6.85 -14.93 -22.35
N SER A 96 8.17 -15.17 -22.48
CA SER A 96 9.02 -15.53 -21.35
C SER A 96 8.96 -14.44 -20.28
N PRO A 97 8.85 -14.76 -18.97
CA PRO A 97 8.92 -13.75 -17.93
C PRO A 97 10.29 -13.07 -17.96
N ALA A 98 10.31 -11.74 -17.98
CA ALA A 98 11.54 -10.93 -17.99
C ALA A 98 12.40 -11.16 -16.73
N CYS A 99 11.78 -11.65 -15.65
CA CYS A 99 12.40 -12.00 -14.39
C CYS A 99 11.94 -13.40 -13.95
N PRO A 100 12.76 -14.46 -14.11
CA PRO A 100 12.41 -15.77 -13.58
C PRO A 100 12.45 -15.78 -12.04
N SER A 101 11.51 -16.47 -11.42
CA SER A 101 11.42 -16.68 -9.98
C SER A 101 12.72 -17.30 -9.46
N LEU A 102 13.49 -16.56 -8.67
CA LEU A 102 14.85 -16.91 -8.23
C LEU A 102 14.85 -18.03 -7.18
N LEU A 103 14.61 -19.27 -7.62
CA LEU A 103 15.08 -20.49 -6.96
C LEU A 103 16.30 -21.02 -7.73
N GLY A 104 17.48 -20.48 -7.40
CA GLY A 104 18.72 -21.25 -7.52
C GLY A 104 19.67 -21.02 -8.71
N GLN A 105 19.44 -20.07 -9.63
CA GLN A 105 20.44 -19.79 -10.68
C GLN A 105 20.88 -18.32 -10.66
N GLN A 106 22.21 -18.10 -10.66
CA GLN A 106 22.77 -16.78 -10.93
C GLN A 106 22.37 -16.38 -12.36
N PRO A 107 21.72 -15.24 -12.60
CA PRO A 107 21.42 -14.84 -13.96
C PRO A 107 22.69 -14.30 -14.60
N ALA A 108 23.16 -14.98 -15.65
CA ALA A 108 23.88 -14.32 -16.72
C ALA A 108 23.04 -13.12 -17.21
N ALA A 109 23.70 -11.98 -17.43
CA ALA A 109 23.18 -10.67 -17.84
C ALA A 109 21.70 -10.65 -18.30
N LEU A 110 20.78 -10.46 -17.35
CA LEU A 110 19.39 -10.17 -17.66
C LEU A 110 19.29 -8.77 -18.30
N PRO A 111 18.49 -8.58 -19.37
CA PRO A 111 18.35 -7.29 -20.05
C PRO A 111 17.64 -6.21 -19.20
N ALA A 112 16.99 -6.59 -18.10
CA ALA A 112 16.26 -5.73 -17.17
C ALA A 112 16.60 -6.09 -15.70
N ARG A 113 16.59 -5.08 -14.82
CA ARG A 113 16.80 -5.27 -13.37
C ARG A 113 15.53 -5.81 -12.73
N CYS A 114 15.61 -6.96 -12.07
CA CYS A 114 14.51 -7.53 -11.29
C CYS A 114 14.46 -6.95 -9.87
N LEU A 115 13.25 -6.81 -9.33
CA LEU A 115 13.00 -6.62 -7.92
C LEU A 115 12.70 -7.98 -7.27
N PRO A 116 13.18 -8.25 -6.04
CA PRO A 116 14.24 -7.55 -5.32
C PRO A 116 15.63 -7.89 -5.89
N GLY A 117 16.45 -6.87 -6.14
CA GLY A 117 17.73 -6.98 -6.85
C GLY A 117 18.95 -7.36 -5.98
N TRP A 118 18.76 -8.09 -4.88
CA TRP A 118 19.84 -8.40 -3.94
C TRP A 118 20.39 -9.82 -4.13
N SER A 119 21.69 -9.95 -4.41
CA SER A 119 22.43 -11.21 -4.27
C SER A 119 22.93 -11.36 -2.84
N ARG A 120 22.81 -12.57 -2.25
CA ARG A 120 23.12 -12.94 -0.84
C ARG A 120 24.51 -12.53 -0.29
N ARG A 121 25.37 -11.86 -1.05
CA ARG A 121 26.73 -11.41 -0.64
C ARG A 121 26.87 -9.92 -0.34
N GLY A 122 25.79 -9.17 -0.13
CA GLY A 122 25.87 -7.77 0.32
C GLY A 122 26.04 -7.63 1.84
N GLU A 123 27.17 -8.02 2.39
CA GLU A 123 27.81 -7.36 3.54
C GLU A 123 26.89 -6.66 4.58
N ARG A 124 26.82 -7.22 5.79
CA ARG A 124 26.46 -6.51 7.04
C ARG A 124 27.42 -5.31 7.21
N THR A 125 27.22 -4.24 6.44
CA THR A 125 27.90 -2.98 6.63
C THR A 125 27.20 -2.29 7.80
N GLY A 126 27.81 -2.38 8.98
CA GLY A 126 27.31 -1.85 10.25
C GLY A 126 27.19 -0.32 10.32
N SER A 127 26.94 0.37 9.21
CA SER A 127 26.90 1.83 9.10
C SER A 127 25.61 2.37 8.45
N ARG A 128 24.67 1.52 8.03
CA ARG A 128 23.41 1.99 7.42
C ARG A 128 22.37 2.30 8.50
N ARG A 129 21.80 3.52 8.43
CA ARG A 129 20.70 3.98 9.31
C ARG A 129 19.36 3.26 9.06
N TRP A 130 19.29 2.43 8.02
CA TRP A 130 18.10 1.65 7.66
C TRP A 130 18.48 0.22 7.25
N ARG A 131 17.50 -0.70 7.33
CA ARG A 131 17.64 -2.11 6.98
C ARG A 131 16.78 -2.44 5.77
N ALA A 132 17.31 -3.29 4.90
CA ALA A 132 16.60 -3.81 3.74
C ALA A 132 15.99 -5.19 4.01
N ALA A 133 14.91 -5.53 3.32
CA ALA A 133 14.39 -6.89 3.18
C ALA A 133 13.75 -7.11 1.81
N ASN A 134 13.55 -8.39 1.50
CA ASN A 134 12.87 -8.81 0.28
C ASN A 134 11.37 -8.93 0.56
N TYR A 135 10.57 -8.41 -0.37
CA TYR A 135 9.12 -8.55 -0.36
C TYR A 135 8.68 -9.35 -1.57
N SER A 136 7.90 -10.38 -1.31
CA SER A 136 7.33 -11.30 -2.29
C SER A 136 6.35 -10.64 -3.24
N GLN A 137 5.72 -9.54 -2.84
CA GLN A 137 4.88 -8.71 -3.70
C GLN A 137 5.62 -8.07 -4.90
N PHE A 138 6.95 -8.06 -4.89
CA PHE A 138 7.77 -7.57 -5.99
C PHE A 138 8.46 -8.69 -6.77
N TRP A 139 8.27 -9.97 -6.41
CA TRP A 139 8.91 -11.08 -7.11
C TRP A 139 8.39 -11.19 -8.55
N GLY A 140 9.32 -11.31 -9.50
CA GLY A 140 8.99 -11.35 -10.93
C GLY A 140 8.74 -9.97 -11.56
N MET A 141 8.69 -8.89 -10.77
CA MET A 141 8.59 -7.53 -11.30
C MET A 141 9.97 -6.98 -11.67
N THR A 142 10.06 -6.29 -12.81
CA THR A 142 11.25 -5.48 -13.10
C THR A 142 11.21 -4.18 -12.29
N LEU A 143 12.35 -3.48 -12.18
CA LEU A 143 12.39 -2.12 -11.62
C LEU A 143 11.47 -1.18 -12.42
N GLU A 144 11.39 -1.37 -13.73
CA GLU A 144 10.49 -0.59 -14.58
C GLU A 144 9.02 -0.86 -14.25
N ASP A 145 8.64 -2.12 -14.03
CA ASP A 145 7.28 -2.47 -13.62
C ASP A 145 6.97 -1.92 -12.23
N GLY A 146 7.92 -2.03 -11.29
CA GLY A 146 7.78 -1.45 -9.95
C GLY A 146 7.56 0.06 -10.01
N ILE A 147 8.33 0.77 -10.84
CA ILE A 147 8.14 2.22 -11.07
C ILE A 147 6.77 2.48 -11.70
N ARG A 148 6.44 1.77 -12.78
CA ARG A 148 5.20 1.97 -13.56
C ARG A 148 3.93 1.70 -12.75
N HIS A 149 3.94 0.69 -11.89
CA HIS A 149 2.75 0.26 -11.16
C HIS A 149 2.64 0.84 -9.75
N ARG A 150 3.76 1.24 -9.13
CA ARG A 150 3.77 1.73 -7.74
C ARG A 150 4.01 3.24 -7.63
N LEU A 151 4.66 3.87 -8.62
CA LEU A 151 5.00 5.30 -8.58
C LEU A 151 4.14 6.06 -9.57
N GLY A 152 3.18 6.83 -9.06
CA GLY A 152 2.10 7.41 -9.86
C GLY A 152 1.86 8.89 -9.66
N THR A 153 2.81 9.63 -9.10
CA THR A 153 2.60 11.06 -8.89
C THR A 153 3.41 11.84 -9.92
N PHE A 154 2.77 12.69 -10.71
CA PHE A 154 3.49 13.58 -11.62
C PHE A 154 4.11 14.74 -10.86
N ARG A 155 5.32 15.14 -11.28
CA ARG A 155 5.97 16.31 -10.71
C ARG A 155 5.12 17.57 -10.95
N PRO A 156 4.96 18.45 -9.95
CA PRO A 156 4.23 19.69 -10.12
C PRO A 156 4.84 20.54 -11.25
N SER A 157 4.00 21.27 -11.99
CA SER A 157 4.51 22.20 -13.00
C SER A 157 5.26 23.37 -12.34
N PRO A 158 6.15 24.08 -13.07
CA PRO A 158 6.83 25.26 -12.54
C PRO A 158 5.87 26.30 -11.96
N THR A 159 4.69 26.47 -12.56
CA THR A 159 3.64 27.37 -12.05
C THR A 159 3.18 27.00 -10.63
N VAL A 160 3.03 25.69 -10.34
CA VAL A 160 2.65 25.20 -9.01
C VAL A 160 3.80 25.38 -8.03
N MET A 161 5.03 25.12 -8.48
CA MET A 161 6.22 25.31 -7.66
C MET A 161 6.46 26.79 -7.31
N ASN A 162 5.98 27.72 -8.15
CA ASN A 162 6.08 29.16 -7.95
C ASN A 162 4.83 29.77 -7.29
N MET A 163 3.86 28.95 -6.83
CA MET A 163 2.75 29.47 -6.03
C MET A 163 3.27 30.02 -4.70
N ASN A 164 2.60 31.06 -4.20
CA ASN A 164 2.90 31.60 -2.88
C ASN A 164 2.76 30.49 -1.82
N GLU A 165 3.81 30.36 -1.03
CA GLU A 165 3.82 29.45 0.12
C GLU A 165 2.89 30.01 1.20
N LEU A 166 2.18 29.12 1.89
CA LEU A 166 1.40 29.49 3.06
C LEU A 166 2.36 30.05 4.11
N GLN A 167 2.22 31.33 4.44
CA GLN A 167 2.99 31.92 5.53
C GLN A 167 2.36 31.51 6.86
N MET A 168 3.08 30.68 7.60
CA MET A 168 2.69 30.36 8.96
C MET A 168 3.17 31.46 9.90
N ASN A 169 2.27 31.93 10.76
CA ASN A 169 2.64 32.86 11.82
C ASN A 169 3.48 32.11 12.85
N MET A 170 4.80 32.15 12.68
CA MET A 170 5.76 31.53 13.59
C MET A 170 6.44 32.62 14.41
N ASP A 171 6.31 32.54 15.73
CA ASP A 171 7.13 33.37 16.59
C ASP A 171 8.59 32.89 16.48
N SER A 172 9.53 33.82 16.45
CA SER A 172 10.97 33.49 16.31
C SER A 172 11.45 32.56 17.43
N ASN A 173 10.82 32.63 18.61
CA ASN A 173 11.13 31.84 19.80
C ASN A 173 10.24 30.60 19.97
N GLU A 174 9.35 30.30 19.02
CA GLU A 174 8.45 29.16 19.11
C GLU A 174 9.24 27.85 19.03
N VAL A 175 9.13 27.02 20.08
CA VAL A 175 9.81 25.73 20.20
C VAL A 175 8.80 24.62 19.94
N LEU A 176 8.97 23.92 18.83
CA LEU A 176 8.15 22.76 18.47
C LEU A 176 8.63 21.50 19.21
N PRO A 177 7.74 20.53 19.48
CA PRO A 177 8.11 19.29 20.14
C PRO A 177 9.12 18.49 19.30
N ARG A 178 10.06 17.82 19.97
CA ARG A 178 11.09 16.99 19.31
C ARG A 178 10.55 15.71 18.67
N HIS A 179 9.36 15.28 19.10
CA HIS A 179 8.66 14.13 18.57
C HIS A 179 7.19 14.49 18.43
N PHE A 180 6.58 14.03 17.35
CA PHE A 180 5.17 14.23 17.08
C PHE A 180 4.60 12.97 16.45
N ASP A 181 3.37 12.64 16.79
CA ASP A 181 2.61 11.57 16.16
C ASP A 181 1.14 12.01 16.10
N ALA A 182 0.64 12.21 14.89
CA ALA A 182 -0.74 12.63 14.66
C ALA A 182 -1.75 11.63 15.25
N ALA A 183 -1.47 10.32 15.21
CA ALA A 183 -2.39 9.31 15.75
C ALA A 183 -2.48 9.38 17.29
N ALA A 184 -1.37 9.75 17.94
CA ALA A 184 -1.34 10.00 19.38
C ALA A 184 -2.05 11.31 19.76
N LYS A 185 -1.90 12.37 18.94
CA LYS A 185 -2.55 13.67 19.20
C LYS A 185 -4.06 13.65 18.92
N TRP A 186 -4.50 12.97 17.87
CA TRP A 186 -5.90 12.86 17.48
C TRP A 186 -6.33 11.38 17.38
N PRO A 187 -6.54 10.69 18.52
CA PRO A 187 -6.90 9.28 18.53
C PRO A 187 -8.21 9.02 17.77
N GLY A 188 -8.19 8.01 16.90
CA GLY A 188 -9.35 7.62 16.08
C GLY A 188 -9.69 8.56 14.92
N MET A 189 -8.90 9.62 14.70
CA MET A 189 -9.11 10.57 13.59
C MET A 189 -8.10 10.39 12.46
N ILE A 190 -7.04 9.62 12.68
CA ILE A 190 -6.03 9.29 11.67
C ILE A 190 -6.31 7.91 11.11
N HIS A 191 -6.63 7.83 9.82
CA HIS A 191 -6.96 6.59 9.15
C HIS A 191 -5.70 5.80 8.78
N GLU A 192 -5.81 4.48 8.84
CA GLU A 192 -4.78 3.55 8.41
C GLU A 192 -4.49 3.68 6.90
N PRO A 193 -3.25 3.42 6.46
CA PRO A 193 -2.90 3.48 5.05
C PRO A 193 -3.59 2.37 4.25
N LEU A 194 -4.12 2.74 3.08
CA LEU A 194 -4.70 1.80 2.11
C LEU A 194 -3.63 1.30 1.13
N ASP A 195 -3.77 0.06 0.66
CA ASP A 195 -2.89 -0.50 -0.38
C ASP A 195 -3.39 -0.12 -1.78
N GLN A 196 -2.56 0.57 -2.55
CA GLN A 196 -2.85 0.94 -3.94
C GLN A 196 -2.70 -0.22 -4.92
N GLY A 197 -2.18 -1.38 -4.51
CA GLY A 197 -1.93 -2.51 -5.39
C GLY A 197 -1.02 -2.15 -6.57
N ASN A 198 -1.27 -2.76 -7.73
CA ASN A 198 -0.54 -2.50 -8.98
C ASN A 198 -1.16 -1.35 -9.81
N CYS A 199 -1.72 -0.36 -9.13
CA CYS A 199 -2.21 0.89 -9.70
C CYS A 199 -1.25 2.02 -9.31
N ALA A 200 -0.79 2.82 -10.28
CA ALA A 200 0.02 4.02 -10.01
C ALA A 200 -0.88 5.16 -9.48
N GLY A 201 -1.58 4.89 -8.39
CA GLY A 201 -2.63 5.72 -7.82
C GLY A 201 -2.21 6.52 -6.59
N SER A 202 -0.93 6.49 -6.18
CA SER A 202 -0.41 7.17 -4.98
C SER A 202 -0.96 8.59 -4.78
N TRP A 203 -1.12 9.35 -5.86
CA TRP A 203 -1.69 10.70 -5.86
C TRP A 203 -3.12 10.74 -5.30
N ALA A 204 -3.98 9.81 -5.70
CA ALA A 204 -5.36 9.71 -5.22
C ALA A 204 -5.40 9.18 -3.78
N PHE A 205 -4.59 8.16 -3.47
CA PHE A 205 -4.55 7.52 -2.16
C PHE A 205 -4.08 8.48 -1.06
N SER A 206 -2.96 9.17 -1.27
CA SER A 206 -2.44 10.12 -0.29
C SER A 206 -3.36 11.34 -0.16
N THR A 207 -4.01 11.79 -1.24
CA THR A 207 -4.98 12.89 -1.21
C THR A 207 -6.20 12.52 -0.38
N ALA A 208 -6.81 11.36 -0.66
CA ALA A 208 -7.97 10.87 0.08
C ALA A 208 -7.63 10.64 1.56
N ALA A 209 -6.47 10.05 1.86
CA ALA A 209 -6.04 9.80 3.24
C ALA A 209 -5.84 11.11 4.03
N VAL A 210 -5.12 12.09 3.47
CA VAL A 210 -4.91 13.39 4.13
C VAL A 210 -6.24 14.10 4.33
N ALA A 211 -7.09 14.16 3.31
CA ALA A 211 -8.37 14.85 3.42
C ALA A 211 -9.32 14.17 4.43
N SER A 212 -9.35 12.83 4.49
CA SER A 212 -10.13 12.08 5.48
C SER A 212 -9.71 12.47 6.90
N ASP A 213 -8.40 12.46 7.18
CA ASP A 213 -7.86 12.80 8.50
C ASP A 213 -8.15 14.26 8.87
N ARG A 214 -8.00 15.19 7.93
CA ARG A 214 -8.23 16.61 8.18
C ARG A 214 -9.71 16.94 8.37
N ILE A 215 -10.62 16.26 7.66
CA ILE A 215 -12.06 16.39 7.94
C ILE A 215 -12.36 15.92 9.36
N SER A 216 -11.77 14.81 9.80
CA SER A 216 -11.90 14.32 11.18
C SER A 216 -11.40 15.34 12.21
N ILE A 217 -10.20 15.87 12.00
CA ILE A 217 -9.57 16.83 12.92
C ILE A 217 -10.37 18.15 12.98
N HIS A 218 -10.69 18.74 11.82
CA HIS A 218 -11.36 20.04 11.77
C HIS A 218 -12.85 19.96 12.14
N SER A 219 -13.47 18.78 12.02
CA SER A 219 -14.81 18.55 12.59
C SER A 219 -14.78 18.20 14.08
N MET A 220 -13.62 18.25 14.74
CA MET A 220 -13.45 17.86 16.15
C MET A 220 -13.97 16.44 16.44
N GLY A 221 -13.86 15.54 15.46
CA GLY A 221 -14.35 14.16 15.56
C GLY A 221 -15.85 13.99 15.34
N HIS A 222 -16.60 15.05 14.99
CA HIS A 222 -18.02 14.92 14.66
C HIS A 222 -18.26 14.12 13.38
N MET A 223 -17.27 14.06 12.49
CA MET A 223 -17.31 13.28 11.26
C MET A 223 -15.97 12.62 11.02
N THR A 224 -15.94 11.32 10.74
CA THR A 224 -14.69 10.60 10.41
C THR A 224 -14.83 9.83 9.09
N PRO A 225 -15.03 10.52 7.96
CA PRO A 225 -15.26 9.85 6.68
C PRO A 225 -13.93 9.34 6.10
N ALA A 226 -13.88 8.04 5.79
CA ALA A 226 -12.87 7.49 4.90
C ALA A 226 -13.26 7.83 3.45
N LEU A 227 -12.48 8.66 2.78
CA LEU A 227 -12.73 9.10 1.40
C LEU A 227 -12.21 8.07 0.39
N SER A 228 -12.92 7.92 -0.74
CA SER A 228 -12.63 6.92 -1.77
C SER A 228 -11.48 7.33 -2.71
N PRO A 229 -10.32 6.63 -2.69
CA PRO A 229 -9.32 6.80 -3.72
C PRO A 229 -9.83 6.33 -5.10
N GLN A 230 -10.70 5.31 -5.14
CA GLN A 230 -11.27 4.80 -6.38
C GLN A 230 -12.09 5.85 -7.12
N ASN A 231 -12.85 6.66 -6.39
CA ASN A 231 -13.61 7.73 -6.99
C ASN A 231 -12.70 8.78 -7.63
N LEU A 232 -11.60 9.17 -6.96
CA LEU A 232 -10.59 10.05 -7.56
C LEU A 232 -9.96 9.42 -8.81
N LEU A 233 -9.56 8.14 -8.73
CA LEU A 233 -8.92 7.43 -9.85
C LEU A 233 -9.81 7.31 -11.08
N SER A 234 -11.10 7.02 -10.90
CA SER A 234 -12.03 6.80 -12.00
C SER A 234 -12.69 8.07 -12.51
N CYS A 235 -12.94 9.06 -11.65
CA CYS A 235 -13.82 10.19 -11.96
C CYS A 235 -13.12 11.56 -12.03
N ASP A 236 -11.95 11.73 -11.41
CA ASP A 236 -11.16 12.94 -11.60
C ASP A 236 -10.28 12.78 -12.85
N THR A 237 -10.77 13.31 -13.98
CA THR A 237 -10.14 13.13 -15.31
C THR A 237 -9.38 14.37 -15.79
N ARG A 238 -9.42 15.48 -15.05
CA ARG A 238 -8.81 16.74 -15.49
C ARG A 238 -7.31 16.74 -15.25
N ASN A 239 -6.52 16.47 -16.29
CA ASN A 239 -5.06 16.35 -16.24
C ASN A 239 -4.56 15.18 -15.37
N GLN A 240 -5.42 14.19 -15.13
CA GLN A 240 -5.11 12.98 -14.39
C GLN A 240 -5.21 11.76 -15.31
N GLN A 241 -4.51 10.69 -14.98
CA GLN A 241 -4.46 9.45 -15.76
C GLN A 241 -4.80 8.21 -14.91
N GLY A 242 -5.59 8.38 -13.84
CA GLY A 242 -6.01 7.29 -12.96
C GLY A 242 -4.82 6.47 -12.46
N CYS A 243 -4.81 5.17 -12.78
CA CYS A 243 -3.74 4.23 -12.43
C CYS A 243 -2.45 4.35 -13.27
N SER A 244 -2.36 5.32 -14.18
CA SER A 244 -1.12 5.70 -14.88
C SER A 244 -0.49 6.98 -14.31
N GLY A 245 -1.11 7.56 -13.29
CA GLY A 245 -0.58 8.66 -12.49
C GLY A 245 -1.44 9.92 -12.50
N GLY A 246 -1.09 10.86 -11.63
CA GLY A 246 -1.84 12.10 -11.45
C GLY A 246 -1.07 13.14 -10.65
N ARG A 247 -1.62 14.34 -10.60
CA ARG A 247 -1.07 15.52 -9.92
C ARG A 247 -1.85 15.81 -8.64
N LEU A 248 -1.24 16.60 -7.75
CA LEU A 248 -1.80 16.94 -6.43
C LEU A 248 -2.44 18.33 -6.36
N ASP A 249 -2.22 19.15 -7.39
CA ASP A 249 -2.61 20.58 -7.42
C ASP A 249 -4.05 20.83 -7.88
N GLY A 250 -4.77 19.78 -8.30
CA GLY A 250 -6.15 19.88 -8.78
C GLY A 250 -7.17 19.97 -7.63
N ALA A 251 -8.18 20.80 -7.79
CA ALA A 251 -9.38 20.75 -6.97
C ALA A 251 -10.23 19.54 -7.37
N TRP A 252 -10.84 18.88 -6.39
CA TRP A 252 -11.56 17.63 -6.59
C TRP A 252 -12.84 17.58 -5.77
N TRP A 253 -13.68 16.61 -6.10
CA TRP A 253 -14.80 16.17 -5.29
C TRP A 253 -14.73 14.65 -5.18
N VAL A 254 -15.12 14.11 -4.03
CA VAL A 254 -15.01 12.70 -3.75
C VAL A 254 -16.15 12.22 -2.86
N VAL A 255 -16.52 10.94 -2.97
CA VAL A 255 -17.43 10.25 -2.04
C VAL A 255 -16.65 9.40 -1.04
N THR A 256 -17.35 8.79 -0.08
CA THR A 256 -16.74 7.87 0.88
C THR A 256 -16.28 6.56 0.21
N ASP A 257 -15.27 5.92 0.79
CA ASP A 257 -14.80 4.60 0.37
C ASP A 257 -15.90 3.53 0.54
N GLU A 258 -16.74 3.65 1.56
CA GLU A 258 -17.94 2.81 1.70
C GLU A 258 -18.91 2.92 0.51
N CYS A 259 -18.98 4.08 -0.14
CA CYS A 259 -19.82 4.31 -1.31
C CYS A 259 -19.16 3.78 -2.59
N TYR A 260 -17.87 4.04 -2.77
CA TYR A 260 -17.10 3.60 -3.93
C TYR A 260 -15.78 2.95 -3.49
N PRO A 261 -15.78 1.68 -3.08
CA PRO A 261 -14.60 1.04 -2.50
C PRO A 261 -13.51 0.80 -3.54
N PHE A 262 -12.25 0.90 -3.12
CA PHE A 262 -11.13 0.53 -3.98
C PHE A 262 -11.09 -0.96 -4.28
N THR A 263 -10.98 -1.30 -5.56
CA THR A 263 -10.77 -2.67 -6.02
C THR A 263 -9.42 -2.77 -6.71
N SER A 264 -8.47 -3.44 -6.05
CA SER A 264 -7.14 -3.73 -6.61
C SER A 264 -7.28 -4.76 -7.74
N GLN A 265 -7.57 -4.33 -8.96
CA GLN A 265 -7.71 -5.27 -10.08
C GLN A 265 -6.42 -5.40 -10.88
N GLU A 266 -5.77 -6.56 -10.72
CA GLU A 266 -4.64 -6.99 -11.54
C GLU A 266 -5.08 -7.48 -12.94
N ARG A 267 -6.39 -7.59 -13.22
CA ARG A 267 -6.96 -8.24 -14.42
C ARG A 267 -8.14 -7.53 -15.10
N GLN A 268 -8.26 -6.22 -15.01
CA GLN A 268 -9.34 -5.47 -15.71
C GLN A 268 -8.79 -4.21 -16.39
N PRO A 269 -9.48 -3.68 -17.43
CA PRO A 269 -8.90 -2.72 -18.37
C PRO A 269 -8.37 -1.43 -17.72
N PRO A 270 -7.45 -0.73 -18.40
CA PRO A 270 -6.87 0.51 -17.91
C PRO A 270 -7.98 1.55 -17.75
N ALA A 271 -8.23 1.93 -16.49
CA ALA A 271 -9.31 2.80 -16.01
C ALA A 271 -10.69 2.15 -16.00
N GLN A 272 -11.14 1.75 -14.80
CA GLN A 272 -12.56 1.50 -14.58
C GLN A 272 -13.35 2.78 -14.89
N PRO A 273 -14.46 2.68 -15.66
CA PRO A 273 -15.29 3.83 -15.99
C PRO A 273 -15.77 4.50 -14.71
N CYS A 274 -15.87 5.82 -14.74
CA CYS A 274 -16.45 6.58 -13.64
C CYS A 274 -17.92 6.18 -13.44
N MET A 275 -18.22 5.58 -12.28
CA MET A 275 -19.59 5.19 -11.89
C MET A 275 -20.29 6.24 -11.03
N MET A 276 -19.64 7.38 -10.76
CA MET A 276 -20.19 8.45 -9.94
C MET A 276 -20.32 9.76 -10.71
N HIS A 277 -21.44 10.45 -10.55
CA HIS A 277 -21.67 11.74 -11.20
C HIS A 277 -22.10 12.76 -10.17
N SER A 278 -21.76 14.02 -10.42
CA SER A 278 -22.13 15.13 -9.56
C SER A 278 -22.60 16.33 -10.37
N ARG A 279 -23.56 17.06 -9.82
CA ARG A 279 -24.05 18.33 -10.37
C ARG A 279 -23.76 19.47 -9.41
N SER A 280 -23.56 20.67 -9.96
CA SER A 280 -23.47 21.89 -9.16
C SER A 280 -24.85 22.23 -8.60
N THR A 281 -24.92 22.56 -7.32
CA THR A 281 -26.13 23.05 -6.64
C THR A 281 -26.06 24.55 -6.34
N GLY A 282 -25.06 25.25 -6.90
CA GLY A 282 -24.78 26.67 -6.63
C GLY A 282 -23.85 26.90 -5.44
N ARG A 283 -23.29 28.11 -5.34
CA ARG A 283 -22.35 28.55 -4.28
C ARG A 283 -21.14 27.61 -4.09
N GLY A 284 -20.66 27.00 -5.18
CA GLY A 284 -19.52 26.07 -5.16
C GLY A 284 -19.83 24.65 -4.64
N LYS A 285 -21.06 24.38 -4.18
CA LYS A 285 -21.48 23.07 -3.68
C LYS A 285 -21.85 22.12 -4.81
N ARG A 286 -21.61 20.82 -4.57
CA ARG A 286 -21.97 19.73 -5.48
C ARG A 286 -22.78 18.68 -4.73
N GLN A 287 -23.66 18.02 -5.48
CA GLN A 287 -24.44 16.89 -4.99
C GLN A 287 -24.27 15.72 -5.96
N ALA A 288 -24.17 14.50 -5.42
CA ALA A 288 -24.14 13.29 -6.21
C ALA A 288 -25.49 13.08 -6.91
N THR A 289 -25.43 12.68 -8.19
CA THR A 289 -26.61 12.36 -9.01
C THR A 289 -26.74 10.87 -9.29
N ALA A 290 -25.72 10.08 -8.95
CA ALA A 290 -25.69 8.64 -9.08
C ALA A 290 -25.76 7.97 -7.70
N ARG A 291 -26.27 6.73 -7.66
CA ARG A 291 -26.18 5.88 -6.47
C ARG A 291 -24.75 5.35 -6.32
N CYS A 292 -24.38 4.99 -5.10
CA CYS A 292 -23.10 4.37 -4.81
C CYS A 292 -22.89 3.08 -5.63
N PRO A 293 -21.69 2.86 -6.17
CA PRO A 293 -21.31 1.59 -6.78
C PRO A 293 -21.40 0.42 -5.80
N ASN A 294 -21.12 0.65 -4.51
CA ASN A 294 -21.41 -0.33 -3.48
C ASN A 294 -22.93 -0.36 -3.20
N PRO A 295 -23.63 -1.47 -3.49
CA PRO A 295 -25.07 -1.56 -3.27
C PRO A 295 -25.48 -1.55 -1.79
N GLN A 296 -24.54 -1.79 -0.87
CA GLN A 296 -24.78 -1.81 0.58
C GLN A 296 -24.89 -0.39 1.17
N THR A 297 -24.40 0.62 0.46
CA THR A 297 -24.34 2.00 0.95
C THR A 297 -25.29 2.89 0.16
N HIS A 298 -26.15 3.62 0.87
CA HIS A 298 -27.06 4.58 0.26
C HIS A 298 -26.58 6.04 0.39
N ALA A 299 -25.67 6.30 1.33
CA ALA A 299 -25.06 7.61 1.53
C ALA A 299 -24.03 7.89 0.42
N ASN A 300 -24.33 8.85 -0.45
CA ASN A 300 -23.47 9.28 -1.55
C ASN A 300 -22.99 10.73 -1.35
N ASP A 301 -22.77 11.12 -0.10
CA ASP A 301 -22.34 12.46 0.26
C ASP A 301 -21.02 12.82 -0.43
N ILE A 302 -20.98 14.04 -0.96
CA ILE A 302 -19.81 14.57 -1.65
C ILE A 302 -19.01 15.46 -0.69
N TYR A 303 -17.73 15.16 -0.61
CA TYR A 303 -16.71 16.00 0.01
C TYR A 303 -15.93 16.71 -1.10
N GLN A 304 -15.62 17.99 -0.90
CA GLN A 304 -14.97 18.82 -1.91
C GLN A 304 -13.75 19.52 -1.32
N SER A 305 -12.69 19.61 -2.11
CA SER A 305 -11.53 20.42 -1.78
C SER A 305 -11.61 21.79 -2.46
N THR A 306 -11.06 22.79 -1.77
CA THR A 306 -10.54 23.99 -2.44
C THR A 306 -9.21 23.63 -3.12
N PRO A 307 -8.72 24.45 -4.06
CA PRO A 307 -7.37 24.28 -4.59
C PRO A 307 -6.33 24.14 -3.48
N ALA A 308 -5.35 23.24 -3.68
CA ALA A 308 -4.29 23.01 -2.70
C ALA A 308 -3.43 24.26 -2.52
N TYR A 309 -2.95 24.48 -1.28
CA TYR A 309 -1.92 25.46 -0.98
C TYR A 309 -0.57 24.77 -0.83
N ARG A 310 0.50 25.51 -1.12
CA ARG A 310 1.87 25.03 -1.01
C ARG A 310 2.43 25.39 0.37
N LEU A 311 3.06 24.43 1.04
CA LEU A 311 3.85 24.68 2.24
C LEU A 311 5.26 25.12 1.88
N SER A 312 5.91 25.85 2.78
CA SER A 312 7.33 26.15 2.62
C SER A 312 8.20 24.90 2.66
N SER A 313 9.40 25.01 2.10
CA SER A 313 10.45 23.98 2.23
C SER A 313 11.13 24.00 3.60
N SER A 314 10.72 24.91 4.50
CA SER A 314 11.17 24.96 5.90
C SER A 314 10.60 23.80 6.71
N GLU A 315 11.47 22.95 7.23
CA GLU A 315 11.10 21.83 8.13
C GLU A 315 10.25 22.32 9.31
N LYS A 316 10.64 23.46 9.90
CA LYS A 316 9.94 24.04 11.06
C LYS A 316 8.49 24.41 10.73
N GLU A 317 8.23 24.93 9.53
CA GLU A 317 6.87 25.27 9.09
C GLU A 317 6.07 24.00 8.80
N ILE A 318 6.65 23.01 8.11
CA ILE A 318 5.96 21.72 7.88
C ILE A 318 5.57 21.07 9.22
N MET A 319 6.47 21.07 10.20
CA MET A 319 6.20 20.57 11.55
C MET A 319 5.08 21.35 12.24
N LYS A 320 5.04 22.69 12.08
CA LYS A 320 3.98 23.52 12.67
C LYS A 320 2.62 23.22 12.04
N GLU A 321 2.54 23.09 10.72
CA GLU A 321 1.31 22.70 10.03
C GLU A 321 0.81 21.33 10.45
N LEU A 322 1.72 20.35 10.53
CA LEU A 322 1.42 19.02 11.03
C LEU A 322 0.84 19.06 12.44
N LEU A 323 1.45 19.89 13.30
CA LEU A 323 1.03 20.05 14.68
C LEU A 323 -0.34 20.73 14.78
N GLU A 324 -0.60 21.81 14.04
CA GLU A 324 -1.82 22.60 14.20
C GLU A 324 -3.01 22.01 13.43
N ASN A 325 -2.77 21.50 12.22
CA ASN A 325 -3.82 21.22 11.26
C ASN A 325 -3.82 19.76 10.72
N GLY A 326 -2.97 18.89 11.28
CA GLY A 326 -2.97 17.46 10.96
C GLY A 326 -2.08 17.06 9.79
N PRO A 327 -2.19 15.80 9.32
CA PRO A 327 -1.32 15.24 8.30
C PRO A 327 -1.21 16.09 7.03
N VAL A 328 -0.02 16.12 6.44
CA VAL A 328 0.25 16.83 5.18
C VAL A 328 0.64 15.85 4.08
N GLN A 329 0.49 16.29 2.83
CA GLN A 329 0.86 15.51 1.66
C GLN A 329 2.22 15.95 1.12
N ALA A 330 3.08 15.00 0.76
CA ALA A 330 4.38 15.27 0.15
C ALA A 330 4.64 14.39 -1.06
N ILE A 331 5.57 14.81 -1.91
CA ILE A 331 6.07 14.01 -3.04
C ILE A 331 7.47 13.52 -2.68
N LEU A 332 7.64 12.21 -2.67
CA LEU A 332 8.91 11.52 -2.46
C LEU A 332 9.46 11.07 -3.81
N GLU A 333 10.77 11.27 -3.99
CA GLU A 333 11.52 10.64 -5.06
C GLU A 333 12.00 9.25 -4.63
N VAL A 334 11.51 8.24 -5.33
CA VAL A 334 11.69 6.82 -4.98
C VAL A 334 12.69 6.20 -5.94
N HIS A 335 13.79 5.74 -5.36
CA HIS A 335 14.87 5.03 -6.02
C HIS A 335 14.71 3.51 -5.87
N GLU A 336 15.57 2.76 -6.55
CA GLU A 336 15.56 1.29 -6.56
C GLU A 336 15.66 0.64 -5.18
N ASP A 337 16.27 1.32 -4.21
CA ASP A 337 16.68 0.77 -2.92
C ASP A 337 15.55 0.93 -1.89
N PHE A 338 14.68 1.91 -2.11
CA PHE A 338 13.47 2.12 -1.31
C PHE A 338 12.48 0.95 -1.41
N PHE A 339 12.40 0.27 -2.56
CA PHE A 339 11.56 -0.95 -2.73
C PHE A 339 11.95 -2.09 -1.78
N MET A 340 13.12 -2.01 -1.14
CA MET A 340 13.59 -2.99 -0.17
C MET A 340 13.59 -2.44 1.26
N TYR A 341 13.19 -1.21 1.51
CA TYR A 341 13.20 -0.62 2.85
C TYR A 341 12.35 -1.44 3.83
N LYS A 342 12.88 -1.74 5.03
CA LYS A 342 12.19 -2.47 6.10
C LYS A 342 12.02 -1.66 7.38
N SER A 343 13.10 -0.99 7.83
CA SER A 343 13.10 -0.30 9.12
C SER A 343 14.26 0.68 9.24
N GLY A 344 14.15 1.65 10.16
CA GLY A 344 15.17 2.66 10.45
C GLY A 344 14.86 3.99 9.79
N VAL A 345 15.86 4.84 9.59
CA VAL A 345 15.70 6.12 8.89
C VAL A 345 16.24 5.97 7.49
N TYR A 346 15.34 5.92 6.50
CA TYR A 346 15.72 5.77 5.11
C TYR A 346 16.59 6.94 4.63
N ARG A 347 17.62 6.60 3.85
CA ARG A 347 18.40 7.55 3.06
C ARG A 347 18.84 6.81 1.81
N HIS A 348 18.59 7.41 0.65
CA HIS A 348 19.00 6.82 -0.62
C HIS A 348 20.50 6.47 -0.58
N THR A 349 20.81 5.26 -1.02
CA THR A 349 22.15 4.71 -1.11
C THR A 349 22.47 4.41 -2.58
N PRO A 350 23.67 4.74 -3.08
CA PRO A 350 24.03 4.57 -4.48
C PRO A 350 24.33 3.09 -4.84
N VAL A 351 23.41 2.17 -4.55
CA VAL A 351 23.59 0.71 -4.75
C VAL A 351 23.67 0.33 -6.23
N ALA A 352 23.16 1.19 -7.12
CA ALA A 352 23.21 1.02 -8.57
C ALA A 352 24.25 1.90 -9.28
N GLU A 353 25.12 2.58 -8.55
CA GLU A 353 26.20 3.36 -9.14
C GLU A 353 27.11 2.46 -10.00
N GLY A 354 27.49 2.95 -11.18
CA GLY A 354 28.28 2.17 -12.16
C GLY A 354 27.54 1.07 -12.93
N LYS A 355 26.28 0.74 -12.58
CA LYS A 355 25.48 -0.32 -13.26
C LYS A 355 24.70 0.17 -14.49
N GLY A 356 24.90 1.42 -14.89
CA GLY A 356 24.24 2.04 -16.05
C GLY A 356 22.80 2.54 -15.79
N PRO A 357 22.22 3.29 -16.74
CA PRO A 357 21.00 4.06 -16.54
C PRO A 357 19.76 3.22 -16.25
N LYS A 358 19.68 1.99 -16.80
CA LYS A 358 18.55 1.07 -16.56
C LYS A 358 18.43 0.62 -15.10
N HIS A 359 19.52 0.65 -14.33
CA HIS A 359 19.54 0.22 -12.93
C HIS A 359 19.30 1.38 -11.94
N GLN A 360 19.39 2.63 -12.40
CA GLN A 360 19.28 3.86 -11.61
C GLN A 360 17.97 4.63 -11.87
N ARG A 361 16.98 3.94 -12.47
CA ARG A 361 15.66 4.53 -12.69
C ARG A 361 14.98 4.80 -11.35
N HIS A 362 14.33 5.95 -11.29
CA HIS A 362 13.57 6.43 -10.14
C HIS A 362 12.26 7.06 -10.65
N GLY A 363 11.32 7.28 -9.73
CA GLY A 363 10.06 7.94 -10.03
C GLY A 363 9.53 8.68 -8.81
N THR A 364 8.41 9.36 -8.97
CA THR A 364 7.80 10.16 -7.91
C THR A 364 6.54 9.50 -7.37
N HIS A 365 6.41 9.51 -6.05
CA HIS A 365 5.32 8.89 -5.31
C HIS A 365 4.87 9.84 -4.21
N SER A 366 3.57 10.01 -4.03
CA SER A 366 3.04 10.89 -2.99
C SER A 366 2.69 10.13 -1.74
N VAL A 367 2.93 10.77 -0.60
CA VAL A 367 2.82 10.17 0.73
C VAL A 367 2.05 11.10 1.66
N LYS A 368 1.44 10.51 2.69
CA LYS A 368 0.90 11.20 3.86
C LYS A 368 1.99 11.25 4.93
N ILE A 369 2.34 12.44 5.41
CA ILE A 369 3.24 12.64 6.55
C ILE A 369 2.38 12.82 7.81
N THR A 370 2.70 12.08 8.87
CA THR A 370 1.93 12.09 10.14
C THR A 370 2.74 12.52 11.36
N GLY A 371 4.06 12.69 11.25
CA GLY A 371 4.92 13.19 12.32
C GLY A 371 6.39 12.90 12.14
#